data_AF-N1VQE9-F1
#
_entry.id   AF-N1VQE9-F1
#
_cell.length_a   1.000
_cell.length_b   1.000
_cell.length_c   1.000
_cell.angle_alpha   90.00
_cell.angle_beta   90.00
_cell.angle_gamma   90.00
#
_symmetry.space_group_name_H-M   'P 1'
#
loop_
_entity.id
_entity.type
_entity.pdbx_description
1 polymer ?
#
loop_
_entity_poly.entity_id
_entity_poly.type
_entity_poly.pdbx_seq_one_letter_code
_entity_poly.pdbx_strand_id
1 'polypeptide(L)'
;MSGSNGGFNTFLDIYNTANTASTKRNTEALLNASLEQNQQIMHLRRQMELAQEQANQIALQQLELKLREEVAKQEQKFLRKFIFATETIIENVSDLESGVERYSFLNFDVIPIVHYIEKAIEDLDNLDDKRAARQQLKMLKEKQEEVKKFEKEYLKSGLNKLRISSQESVELVKLEAPKKTFVALKEPVKYKSKYSFPFFIAIFFFIIWLSDFSYRITDTTRNAFEGTYYLEYLYFYHIPSVLIPGYFAYQRIKKYKTKAQIEIINKSLIAEHEAELRKEEEKYQILLDEYNQKHKANEEKIRKKAEIVELAKSEYPEYFEFREEVLKQLSPEKFKLNS
;
A
#
# COMPACT_ATOMS: atom_id res chain seq x y z
N MET A 1 -13.99 109.99 60.58
CA MET A 1 -13.74 108.67 61.20
C MET A 1 -14.61 107.66 60.48
N SER A 2 -14.19 106.47 60.08
CA SER A 2 -12.89 105.78 60.16
C SER A 2 -13.03 104.47 59.39
N GLY A 3 -12.00 104.11 58.63
CA GLY A 3 -11.71 102.72 58.25
C GLY A 3 -12.63 102.10 57.21
N SER A 4 -12.22 101.11 56.43
CA SER A 4 -10.92 100.52 56.16
C SER A 4 -11.23 99.33 55.26
N ASN A 5 -10.37 99.10 54.27
CA ASN A 5 -9.91 97.79 53.81
C ASN A 5 -10.89 96.78 53.24
N GLY A 6 -10.48 96.24 52.09
CA GLY A 6 -11.23 95.26 51.31
C GLY A 6 -12.09 95.98 50.29
N GLY A 7 -11.54 96.87 49.47
CA GLY A 7 -10.54 96.38 48.52
C GLY A 7 -11.13 95.17 47.83
N PHE A 8 -12.34 95.34 47.29
CA PHE A 8 -13.07 94.37 46.50
C PHE A 8 -12.08 93.98 45.40
N ASN A 9 -11.41 92.86 45.63
CA ASN A 9 -10.66 92.12 44.64
C ASN A 9 -11.62 91.63 43.55
N THR A 10 -12.81 92.22 43.36
CA THR A 10 -13.72 91.94 42.25
C THR A 10 -13.00 92.08 40.94
N PHE A 11 -12.12 93.07 40.75
CA PHE A 11 -11.34 93.12 39.52
C PHE A 11 -10.40 91.93 39.38
N LEU A 12 -9.76 91.49 40.47
CA LEU A 12 -8.83 90.34 40.45
C LEU A 12 -9.58 89.00 40.34
N ASP A 13 -10.73 88.86 40.98
CA ASP A 13 -11.61 87.68 40.97
C ASP A 13 -12.42 87.61 39.68
N ILE A 14 -12.89 88.73 39.13
CA ILE A 14 -13.47 88.82 37.78
C ILE A 14 -12.38 88.53 36.75
N TYR A 15 -11.17 89.06 36.92
CA TYR A 15 -10.05 88.76 36.04
C TYR A 15 -9.70 87.27 36.10
N ASN A 16 -9.57 86.68 37.29
CA ASN A 16 -9.26 85.26 37.46
C ASN A 16 -10.42 84.35 37.00
N THR A 17 -11.67 84.73 37.20
CA THR A 17 -12.86 83.99 36.74
C THR A 17 -13.03 84.10 35.22
N ALA A 18 -12.81 85.28 34.65
CA ALA A 18 -12.80 85.49 33.20
C ALA A 18 -11.64 84.74 32.54
N ASN A 19 -10.46 84.73 33.18
CA ASN A 19 -9.28 84.04 32.68
C ASN A 19 -9.42 82.52 32.81
N THR A 20 -9.97 81.99 33.90
CA THR A 20 -10.27 80.55 34.04
C THR A 20 -11.41 80.11 33.13
N ALA A 21 -12.47 80.92 32.96
CA ALA A 21 -13.54 80.63 32.00
C ALA A 21 -13.05 80.71 30.54
N SER A 22 -12.18 81.67 30.21
CA SER A 22 -11.53 81.77 28.90
C SER A 22 -10.57 80.59 28.67
N THR A 23 -9.77 80.24 29.67
CA THR A 23 -8.88 79.07 29.61
C THR A 23 -9.69 77.79 29.45
N LYS A 24 -10.80 77.63 30.18
CA LYS A 24 -11.69 76.46 30.05
C LYS A 24 -12.32 76.39 28.66
N ARG A 25 -12.87 77.49 28.13
CA ARG A 25 -13.42 77.52 26.75
C ARG A 25 -12.35 77.24 25.70
N ASN A 26 -11.16 77.79 25.85
CA ASN A 26 -10.04 77.52 24.95
C ASN A 26 -9.60 76.07 25.04
N THR A 27 -9.58 75.48 26.25
CA THR A 27 -9.21 74.08 26.45
C THR A 27 -10.29 73.15 25.90
N GLU A 28 -11.57 73.45 26.07
CA GLU A 28 -12.70 72.71 25.47
C GLU A 28 -12.72 72.84 23.95
N ALA A 29 -12.44 74.02 23.40
CA ALA A 29 -12.31 74.23 21.96
C ALA A 29 -11.12 73.47 21.37
N LEU A 30 -9.97 73.47 22.05
CA LEU A 30 -8.79 72.68 21.67
C LEU A 30 -9.06 71.18 21.77
N LEU A 31 -9.78 70.74 22.82
CA LEU A 31 -10.15 69.33 23.00
C LEU A 31 -11.13 68.88 21.91
N ASN A 32 -12.15 69.69 21.59
CA ASN A 32 -13.10 69.40 20.51
C ASN A 32 -12.39 69.39 19.15
N ALA A 33 -11.51 70.35 18.87
CA ALA A 33 -10.71 70.36 17.64
C ALA A 33 -9.79 69.13 17.55
N SER A 34 -9.17 68.72 18.67
CA SER A 34 -8.35 67.50 18.73
C SER A 34 -9.18 66.22 18.54
N LEU A 35 -10.40 66.16 19.08
CA LEU A 35 -11.33 65.05 18.87
C LEU A 35 -11.77 64.96 17.41
N GLU A 36 -12.16 66.09 16.79
CA GLU A 36 -12.49 66.16 15.37
C GLU A 36 -11.32 65.73 14.49
N GLN A 37 -10.11 66.20 14.80
CA GLN A 37 -8.89 65.81 14.09
C GLN A 37 -8.60 64.30 14.22
N ASN A 38 -8.78 63.72 15.41
CA ASN A 38 -8.61 62.28 15.63
C ASN A 38 -9.66 61.46 14.88
N GLN A 39 -10.91 61.92 14.81
CA GLN A 39 -11.95 61.30 13.99
C GLN A 39 -11.58 61.33 12.51
N GLN A 40 -11.06 62.45 12.00
CA GLN A 40 -10.56 62.56 10.63
C GLN A 40 -9.39 61.60 10.36
N ILE A 41 -8.43 61.48 11.29
CA ILE A 41 -7.31 60.54 11.18
C ILE A 41 -7.82 59.09 11.11
N MET A 42 -8.80 58.71 11.93
CA MET A 42 -9.40 57.38 11.86
C MET A 42 -10.12 57.11 10.54
N HIS A 43 -10.87 58.09 10.02
CA HIS A 43 -11.51 57.98 8.71
C HIS A 43 -10.48 57.81 7.59
N LEU A 44 -9.41 58.60 7.60
CA LEU A 44 -8.31 58.47 6.61
C LEU A 44 -7.61 57.10 6.71
N ARG A 45 -7.37 56.60 7.92
CA ARG A 45 -6.80 55.25 8.11
C ARG A 45 -7.70 54.16 7.52
N ARG A 46 -9.01 54.22 7.78
CA ARG A 46 -9.97 53.25 7.21
C ARG A 46 -10.03 53.35 5.68
N GLN A 47 -9.98 54.56 5.12
CA GLN A 47 -9.91 54.76 3.67
C GLN A 47 -8.60 54.20 3.08
N MET A 48 -7.48 54.36 3.78
CA MET A 48 -6.20 53.77 3.39
C MET A 48 -6.23 52.25 3.42
N GLU A 49 -6.79 51.63 4.46
CA GLU A 49 -6.92 50.17 4.57
C GLU A 49 -7.76 49.61 3.42
N LEU A 50 -8.92 50.20 3.14
CA LEU A 50 -9.78 49.80 2.02
C LEU A 50 -9.08 49.98 0.66
N ALA A 51 -8.37 51.09 0.48
CA ALA A 51 -7.60 51.33 -0.75
C ALA A 51 -6.45 50.32 -0.92
N GLN A 52 -5.79 49.94 0.19
CA GLN A 52 -4.72 48.94 0.18
C GLN A 52 -5.25 47.54 -0.12
N GLU A 53 -6.40 47.14 0.46
CA GLU A 53 -7.06 45.87 0.14
C GLU A 53 -7.47 45.79 -1.33
N GLN A 54 -8.07 46.86 -1.86
CA GLN A 54 -8.44 46.94 -3.27
C GLN A 54 -7.20 46.88 -4.19
N ALA A 55 -6.14 47.60 -3.85
CA ALA A 55 -4.88 47.55 -4.60
C ALA A 55 -4.26 46.15 -4.60
N ASN A 56 -4.29 45.45 -3.45
CA ASN A 56 -3.81 44.07 -3.34
C ASN A 56 -4.65 43.10 -4.19
N GLN A 57 -5.97 43.24 -4.20
CA GLN A 57 -6.85 42.43 -5.04
C GLN A 57 -6.58 42.65 -6.54
N ILE A 58 -6.42 43.89 -6.97
CA ILE A 58 -6.08 44.23 -8.37
C ILE A 58 -4.70 43.66 -8.74
N ALA A 59 -3.71 43.79 -7.86
CA ALA A 59 -2.37 43.25 -8.08
C ALA A 59 -2.39 41.71 -8.21
N LEU A 60 -3.18 41.03 -7.38
CA LEU A 60 -3.36 39.57 -7.46
C LEU A 60 -4.02 39.15 -8.78
N GLN A 61 -5.10 39.82 -9.19
CA GLN A 61 -5.75 39.56 -10.48
C GLN A 61 -4.81 39.80 -11.67
N GLN A 62 -4.00 40.87 -11.63
CA GLN A 62 -3.00 41.12 -12.66
C GLN A 62 -1.90 40.05 -12.69
N LEU A 63 -1.48 39.54 -11.53
CA LEU A 63 -0.49 38.48 -11.44
C LEU A 63 -1.06 37.15 -11.96
N GLU A 64 -2.32 36.83 -11.65
CA GLU A 64 -3.02 35.67 -12.21
C GLU A 64 -3.15 35.76 -13.74
N LEU A 65 -3.50 36.94 -14.28
CA LEU A 65 -3.55 37.16 -15.73
C LEU A 65 -2.17 36.98 -16.37
N LYS A 66 -1.13 37.59 -15.80
CA LYS A 66 0.26 37.41 -16.26
C LYS A 66 0.71 35.95 -16.19
N LEU A 67 0.35 35.23 -15.12
CA LEU A 67 0.67 33.81 -14.98
C LEU A 67 -0.03 32.99 -16.07
N ARG A 68 -1.33 33.24 -16.32
CA ARG A 68 -2.07 32.57 -17.40
C ARG A 68 -1.48 32.86 -18.78
N GLU A 69 -1.12 34.11 -19.05
CA GLU A 69 -0.46 34.51 -20.30
C GLU A 69 0.90 33.83 -20.48
N GLU A 70 1.72 33.79 -19.44
CA GLU A 70 3.03 33.11 -19.48
C GLU A 70 2.89 31.60 -19.62
N VAL A 71 1.93 30.97 -18.94
CA VAL A 71 1.62 29.55 -19.11
C VAL A 71 1.20 29.28 -20.56
N ALA A 72 0.27 30.05 -21.10
CA ALA A 72 -0.17 29.91 -22.50
C ALA A 72 0.98 30.09 -23.49
N LYS A 73 1.87 31.08 -23.27
CA LYS A 73 3.08 31.26 -24.11
C LYS A 73 4.01 30.05 -24.04
N GLN A 74 4.23 29.48 -22.85
CA GLN A 74 5.06 28.29 -22.69
C GLN A 74 4.43 27.06 -23.34
N GLU A 75 3.10 26.90 -23.24
CA GLU A 75 2.34 25.86 -23.94
C GLU A 75 2.50 26.00 -25.46
N GLN A 76 2.29 27.20 -26.02
CA GLN A 76 2.48 27.45 -27.45
C GLN A 76 3.93 27.25 -27.91
N LYS A 77 4.92 27.54 -27.05
CA LYS A 77 6.34 27.24 -27.32
C LYS A 77 6.61 25.74 -27.30
N PHE A 78 5.99 25.00 -26.38
CA PHE A 78 6.09 23.55 -26.31
C PHE A 78 5.45 22.88 -27.53
N LEU A 79 4.22 23.25 -27.89
CA LEU A 79 3.51 22.70 -29.06
C LEU A 79 4.33 22.88 -30.34
N ARG A 80 4.89 24.08 -30.56
CA ARG A 80 5.78 24.34 -31.71
C ARG A 80 7.02 23.46 -31.72
N LYS A 81 7.71 23.34 -30.58
CA LYS A 81 8.88 22.46 -30.47
C LYS A 81 8.52 21.00 -30.70
N PHE A 82 7.38 20.54 -30.20
CA PHE A 82 6.91 19.17 -30.37
C PHE A 82 6.63 18.86 -31.84
N ILE A 83 5.93 19.76 -32.53
CA ILE A 83 5.64 19.63 -33.97
C ILE A 83 6.95 19.64 -34.78
N PHE A 84 7.85 20.60 -34.53
CA PHE A 84 9.15 20.68 -35.21
C PHE A 84 10.05 19.45 -34.97
N ALA A 85 10.09 18.94 -33.73
CA ALA A 85 10.82 17.72 -33.43
C ALA A 85 10.25 16.54 -34.21
N THR A 86 8.92 16.44 -34.32
CA THR A 86 8.28 15.39 -35.12
C THR A 86 8.61 15.55 -36.61
N GLU A 87 8.55 16.75 -37.16
CA GLU A 87 8.97 17.02 -38.54
C GLU A 87 10.40 16.52 -38.79
N THR A 88 11.34 16.89 -37.91
CA THR A 88 12.74 16.47 -38.01
C THR A 88 12.84 14.94 -38.00
N ILE A 89 12.09 14.28 -37.11
CA ILE A 89 12.05 12.80 -37.07
C ILE A 89 11.53 12.24 -38.39
N ILE A 90 10.48 12.81 -38.98
CA ILE A 90 9.86 12.34 -40.24
C ILE A 90 10.78 12.57 -41.43
N GLU A 91 11.54 13.66 -41.44
CA GLU A 91 12.57 13.92 -42.44
C GLU A 91 13.69 12.89 -42.33
N ASN A 92 14.23 12.70 -41.12
CA ASN A 92 15.36 11.79 -40.90
C ASN A 92 14.98 10.30 -41.05
N VAL A 93 13.70 9.93 -41.00
CA VAL A 93 13.28 8.56 -41.38
C VAL A 93 13.69 8.21 -42.81
N SER A 94 13.81 9.20 -43.68
CA SER A 94 14.29 8.98 -45.05
C SER A 94 15.76 8.55 -45.11
N ASP A 95 16.52 8.75 -44.03
CA ASP A 95 17.94 8.37 -43.92
C ASP A 95 18.12 6.87 -43.63
N LEU A 96 17.10 6.18 -43.11
CA LEU A 96 17.13 4.72 -42.93
C LEU A 96 17.26 4.03 -44.30
N GLU A 97 18.26 3.20 -44.54
CA GLU A 97 18.47 2.60 -45.86
C GLU A 97 17.36 1.60 -46.24
N SER A 98 16.82 0.88 -45.25
CA SER A 98 15.85 -0.19 -45.49
C SER A 98 14.41 0.31 -45.52
N GLY A 99 13.69 -0.03 -46.60
CA GLY A 99 12.26 0.21 -46.71
C GLY A 99 11.42 -0.48 -45.61
N VAL A 100 11.91 -1.61 -45.07
CA VAL A 100 11.28 -2.34 -43.96
C VAL A 100 11.41 -1.57 -42.65
N GLU A 101 12.56 -0.94 -42.39
CA GLU A 101 12.78 -0.11 -41.21
C GLU A 101 11.90 1.14 -41.25
N ARG A 102 11.87 1.82 -42.41
CA ARG A 102 10.98 2.96 -42.65
C ARG A 102 9.51 2.60 -42.42
N TYR A 103 9.08 1.46 -42.96
CA TYR A 103 7.72 0.96 -42.76
C TYR A 103 7.43 0.70 -41.29
N SER A 104 8.33 -0.01 -40.59
CA SER A 104 8.18 -0.35 -39.17
C SER A 104 8.05 0.91 -38.31
N PHE A 105 8.98 1.87 -38.49
CA PHE A 105 9.00 3.09 -37.70
C PHE A 105 7.75 3.95 -37.94
N LEU A 106 7.43 4.24 -39.21
CA LEU A 106 6.31 5.14 -39.56
C LEU A 106 4.94 4.55 -39.20
N ASN A 107 4.77 3.22 -39.22
CA ASN A 107 3.49 2.57 -38.98
C ASN A 107 3.30 2.05 -37.55
N PHE A 108 4.37 1.87 -36.76
CA PHE A 108 4.23 1.32 -35.41
C PHE A 108 4.80 2.20 -34.32
N ASP A 109 5.94 2.87 -34.54
CA ASP A 109 6.49 3.79 -33.53
C ASP A 109 5.87 5.20 -33.64
N VAL A 110 5.60 5.69 -34.86
CA VAL A 110 5.07 7.05 -35.09
C VAL A 110 3.55 7.11 -34.99
N ILE A 111 2.80 6.09 -35.44
CA ILE A 111 1.32 6.12 -35.45
C ILE A 111 0.70 6.47 -34.08
N PRO A 112 1.17 5.91 -32.95
CA PRO A 112 0.65 6.30 -31.64
C PRO A 112 0.83 7.80 -31.33
N ILE A 113 1.82 8.45 -31.94
CA ILE A 113 2.14 9.88 -31.76
C ILE A 113 1.30 10.76 -32.72
N VAL A 114 0.89 10.25 -33.89
CA VAL A 114 0.10 10.99 -34.90
C VAL A 114 -1.18 11.59 -34.31
N HIS A 115 -1.88 10.85 -33.46
CA HIS A 115 -3.07 11.37 -32.79
C HIS A 115 -2.77 12.60 -31.91
N TYR A 116 -1.64 12.59 -31.21
CA TYR A 116 -1.20 13.72 -30.40
C TYR A 116 -0.75 14.91 -31.24
N ILE A 117 -0.20 14.67 -32.43
CA ILE A 117 0.18 15.73 -33.39
C ILE A 117 -1.07 16.41 -33.94
N GLU A 118 -2.10 15.66 -34.34
CA GLU A 118 -3.37 16.24 -34.81
C GLU A 118 -3.98 17.18 -33.76
N LYS A 119 -4.01 16.74 -32.50
CA LYS A 119 -4.47 17.57 -31.39
C LYS A 119 -3.55 18.78 -31.14
N ALA A 120 -2.24 18.58 -31.13
CA ALA A 120 -1.27 19.67 -30.95
C ALA A 120 -1.40 20.76 -32.02
N ILE A 121 -1.74 20.38 -33.25
CA ILE A 121 -2.02 21.32 -34.34
C ILE A 121 -3.30 22.11 -34.07
N GLU A 122 -4.36 21.49 -33.57
CA GLU A 122 -5.61 22.19 -33.24
C GLU A 122 -5.41 23.22 -32.12
N ASP A 123 -4.56 22.89 -31.15
CA ASP A 123 -4.26 23.72 -29.97
C ASP A 123 -3.28 24.88 -30.26
N LEU A 124 -2.65 24.94 -31.44
CA LEU A 124 -1.76 26.05 -31.82
C LEU A 124 -2.53 27.36 -32.06
N ASP A 125 -2.12 28.49 -31.49
CA ASP A 125 -2.86 29.75 -31.69
C ASP A 125 -2.58 30.40 -33.06
N ASN A 126 -1.36 30.25 -33.57
CA ASN A 126 -0.94 30.89 -34.82
C ASN A 126 -1.42 30.11 -36.05
N LEU A 127 -2.13 30.79 -36.96
CA LEU A 127 -2.67 30.22 -38.19
C LEU A 127 -1.59 29.76 -39.18
N ASP A 128 -0.45 30.43 -39.24
CA ASP A 128 0.64 30.05 -40.14
C ASP A 128 1.37 28.81 -39.62
N ASP A 129 1.63 28.76 -38.31
CA ASP A 129 2.19 27.57 -37.65
C ASP A 129 1.24 26.36 -37.82
N LYS A 130 -0.07 26.59 -37.68
CA LYS A 130 -1.12 25.58 -37.97
C LYS A 130 -1.07 25.08 -39.42
N ARG A 131 -0.91 25.98 -40.39
CA ARG A 131 -0.83 25.61 -41.82
C ARG A 131 0.42 24.77 -42.10
N ALA A 132 1.57 25.19 -41.60
CA ALA A 132 2.83 24.46 -41.74
C ALA A 132 2.72 23.05 -41.14
N ALA A 133 2.21 22.95 -39.92
CA ALA A 133 2.06 21.67 -39.23
C ALA A 133 1.06 20.72 -39.93
N ARG A 134 -0.03 21.26 -40.51
CA ARG A 134 -0.95 20.47 -41.35
C ARG A 134 -0.27 19.94 -42.62
N GLN A 135 0.61 20.74 -43.23
CA GLN A 135 1.38 20.30 -44.39
C GLN A 135 2.34 19.16 -44.00
N GLN A 136 3.00 19.25 -42.84
CA GLN A 136 3.85 18.17 -42.32
C GLN A 136 3.07 16.89 -42.05
N LEU A 137 1.88 16.99 -41.44
CA LEU A 137 1.00 15.86 -41.23
C LEU A 137 0.58 15.22 -42.56
N LYS A 138 0.34 16.02 -43.60
CA LYS A 138 0.05 15.51 -44.94
C LYS A 138 1.25 14.75 -45.53
N MET A 139 2.46 15.31 -45.44
CA MET A 139 3.69 14.65 -45.89
C MET A 139 3.94 13.33 -45.14
N LEU A 140 3.66 13.29 -43.83
CA LEU A 140 3.74 12.05 -43.06
C LEU A 140 2.80 10.97 -43.60
N LYS A 141 1.53 11.33 -43.84
CA LYS A 141 0.53 10.40 -44.37
C LYS A 141 0.91 9.92 -45.77
N GLU A 142 1.44 10.80 -46.61
CA GLU A 142 1.98 10.44 -47.94
C GLU A 142 3.15 9.46 -47.83
N LYS A 143 4.16 9.74 -46.98
CA LYS A 143 5.27 8.82 -46.73
C LYS A 143 4.80 7.48 -46.16
N GLN A 144 3.78 7.46 -45.29
CA GLN A 144 3.18 6.23 -44.77
C GLN A 144 2.58 5.37 -45.88
N GLU A 145 1.85 5.97 -46.83
CA GLU A 145 1.32 5.24 -48.00
C GLU A 145 2.45 4.72 -48.90
N GLU A 146 3.51 5.50 -49.12
CA GLU A 146 4.65 5.09 -49.95
C GLU A 146 5.38 3.87 -49.39
N VAL A 147 5.52 3.78 -48.06
CA VAL A 147 6.22 2.65 -47.43
C VAL A 147 5.35 1.39 -47.33
N LYS A 148 4.03 1.45 -47.55
CA LYS A 148 3.15 0.26 -47.51
C LYS A 148 3.57 -0.84 -48.47
N LYS A 149 4.25 -0.50 -49.56
CA LYS A 149 4.82 -1.50 -50.48
C LYS A 149 5.76 -2.51 -49.80
N PHE A 150 6.39 -2.13 -48.67
CA PHE A 150 7.29 -2.98 -47.89
C PHE A 150 6.57 -3.83 -46.82
N GLU A 151 5.24 -3.72 -46.67
CA GLU A 151 4.47 -4.46 -45.66
C GLU A 151 4.72 -5.98 -45.73
N LYS A 152 4.74 -6.56 -46.93
CA LYS A 152 4.96 -8.01 -47.11
C LYS A 152 6.36 -8.46 -46.68
N GLU A 153 7.36 -7.60 -46.84
CA GLU A 153 8.73 -7.84 -46.41
C GLU A 153 8.85 -7.68 -44.89
N TYR A 154 8.23 -6.63 -44.35
CA TYR A 154 8.11 -6.43 -42.90
C TYR A 154 7.47 -7.63 -42.20
N LEU A 155 6.39 -8.20 -42.74
CA LEU A 155 5.73 -9.36 -42.11
C LEU A 155 6.67 -10.55 -41.91
N LYS A 156 7.75 -10.67 -42.69
CA LYS A 156 8.76 -11.72 -42.61
C LYS A 156 10.00 -11.34 -41.77
N SER A 157 10.16 -10.06 -41.42
CA SER A 157 11.37 -9.53 -40.79
C SER A 157 11.50 -9.85 -39.30
N GLY A 158 12.72 -9.72 -38.77
CA GLY A 158 12.98 -9.73 -37.33
C GLY A 158 12.20 -8.65 -36.56
N LEU A 159 11.95 -7.47 -37.16
CA LEU A 159 11.16 -6.40 -36.53
C LEU A 159 9.71 -6.82 -36.27
N ASN A 160 9.04 -7.49 -37.22
CA ASN A 160 7.69 -7.97 -36.99
C ASN A 160 7.64 -9.10 -35.96
N LYS A 161 8.63 -10.01 -35.96
CA LYS A 161 8.76 -11.06 -34.94
C LYS A 161 8.94 -10.46 -33.54
N LEU A 162 9.79 -9.44 -33.43
CA LEU A 162 10.00 -8.70 -32.19
C LEU A 162 8.71 -8.03 -31.71
N ARG A 163 7.98 -7.39 -32.62
CA ARG A 163 6.69 -6.76 -32.31
C ARG A 163 5.66 -7.77 -31.81
N ILE A 164 5.47 -8.89 -32.53
CA ILE A 164 4.54 -9.96 -32.11
C ILE A 164 4.95 -10.48 -30.72
N SER A 165 6.24 -10.75 -30.49
CA SER A 165 6.76 -11.20 -29.19
C SER A 165 6.61 -10.17 -28.05
N SER A 166 6.47 -8.88 -28.39
CA SER A 166 6.18 -7.83 -27.42
C SER A 166 4.69 -7.71 -27.07
N GLN A 167 3.80 -8.02 -28.04
CA GLN A 167 2.34 -7.99 -27.87
C GLN A 167 1.79 -9.26 -27.22
N GLU A 168 2.43 -10.40 -27.46
CA GLU A 168 2.27 -11.60 -26.65
C GLU A 168 2.81 -11.27 -25.27
N SER A 169 1.95 -10.73 -24.40
CA SER A 169 2.26 -10.47 -23.00
C SER A 169 2.86 -11.74 -22.40
N VAL A 170 4.18 -11.77 -22.28
CA VAL A 170 4.83 -12.73 -21.41
C VAL A 170 4.48 -12.23 -20.02
N GLU A 171 3.31 -12.61 -19.52
CA GLU A 171 3.09 -12.68 -18.09
C GLU A 171 4.16 -13.63 -17.58
N LEU A 172 5.31 -13.07 -17.24
CA LEU A 172 6.36 -13.74 -16.51
C LEU A 172 5.75 -13.98 -15.12
N VAL A 173 5.01 -15.08 -15.01
CA VAL A 173 4.44 -15.50 -13.74
C VAL A 173 5.63 -15.75 -12.82
N LYS A 174 5.74 -14.95 -11.74
CA LYS A 174 6.67 -15.25 -10.66
C LYS A 174 6.18 -16.54 -10.01
N LEU A 175 6.76 -17.67 -10.44
CA LEU A 175 6.43 -18.98 -9.91
C LEU A 175 7.13 -19.13 -8.55
N GLU A 176 6.35 -19.23 -7.48
CA GLU A 176 6.87 -19.61 -6.17
C GLU A 176 7.03 -21.12 -6.08
N ALA A 177 8.16 -21.58 -5.52
CA ALA A 177 8.39 -23.00 -5.31
C ALA A 177 7.39 -23.56 -4.28
N PRO A 178 6.85 -24.77 -4.50
CA PRO A 178 5.95 -25.39 -3.55
C PRO A 178 6.67 -25.63 -2.21
N LYS A 179 5.96 -25.41 -1.10
CA LYS A 179 6.48 -25.66 0.25
C LYS A 179 6.06 -27.06 0.71
N LYS A 180 6.96 -27.76 1.40
CA LYS A 180 6.63 -29.03 2.05
C LYS A 180 5.65 -28.79 3.19
N THR A 181 4.57 -29.57 3.22
CA THR A 181 3.62 -29.62 4.33
C THR A 181 4.22 -30.43 5.49
N PHE A 182 3.99 -29.98 6.73
CA PHE A 182 4.45 -30.69 7.92
C PHE A 182 3.42 -31.74 8.33
N VAL A 183 3.85 -33.00 8.44
CA VAL A 183 3.05 -34.09 9.01
C VAL A 183 3.47 -34.28 10.47
N ALA A 184 2.56 -34.00 11.40
CA ALA A 184 2.85 -34.13 12.83
C ALA A 184 3.06 -35.60 13.22
N LEU A 185 4.06 -35.85 14.08
CA LEU A 185 4.33 -37.17 14.62
C LEU A 185 3.19 -37.59 15.56
N LYS A 186 2.57 -38.74 15.32
CA LYS A 186 1.58 -39.32 16.24
C LYS A 186 2.29 -39.82 17.50
N GLU A 187 1.87 -39.38 18.68
CA GLU A 187 2.50 -39.79 19.94
C GLU A 187 2.26 -41.29 20.24
N PRO A 188 3.31 -42.04 20.64
CA PRO A 188 3.16 -43.46 20.97
C PRO A 188 2.41 -43.65 22.28
N VAL A 189 1.55 -44.67 22.32
CA VAL A 189 0.83 -45.06 23.54
C VAL A 189 1.82 -45.71 24.50
N LYS A 190 1.99 -45.12 25.69
CA LYS A 190 2.88 -45.65 26.74
C LYS A 190 2.24 -46.83 27.46
N TYR A 191 3.03 -47.87 27.70
CA TYR A 191 2.62 -49.00 28.55
C TYR A 191 2.37 -48.53 29.99
N LYS A 192 1.24 -48.94 30.55
CA LYS A 192 0.91 -48.76 31.97
C LYS A 192 0.66 -50.13 32.57
N SER A 193 1.26 -50.41 33.73
CA SER A 193 1.05 -51.68 34.42
C SER A 193 -0.43 -51.91 34.75
N LYS A 194 -0.84 -53.19 34.67
CA LYS A 194 -2.20 -53.65 35.03
C LYS A 194 -2.51 -53.32 36.48
N TYR A 195 -1.55 -53.56 37.36
CA TYR A 195 -1.58 -53.24 38.77
C TYR A 195 -0.80 -51.97 39.00
N SER A 196 -1.42 -51.01 39.65
CA SER A 196 -0.83 -49.70 39.91
C SER A 196 -1.05 -49.30 41.35
N PHE A 197 -0.45 -48.20 41.77
CA PHE A 197 -0.58 -47.70 43.13
C PHE A 197 -2.04 -47.72 43.67
N PRO A 198 -3.07 -47.29 42.93
CA PRO A 198 -4.48 -47.48 43.33
C PRO A 198 -4.93 -48.92 43.61
N PHE A 199 -4.41 -49.90 42.86
CA PHE A 199 -4.73 -51.32 43.06
C PHE A 199 -4.09 -51.84 44.36
N PHE A 200 -2.84 -51.47 44.62
CA PHE A 200 -2.16 -51.83 45.88
C PHE A 200 -2.80 -51.14 47.07
N ILE A 201 -3.20 -49.87 46.93
CA ILE A 201 -3.99 -49.15 47.93
C ILE A 201 -5.31 -49.87 48.20
N ALA A 202 -6.04 -50.29 47.17
CA ALA A 202 -7.30 -51.02 47.33
C ALA A 202 -7.12 -52.33 48.10
N ILE A 203 -6.06 -53.10 47.78
CA ILE A 203 -5.73 -54.33 48.53
C ILE A 203 -5.35 -54.01 49.97
N PHE A 204 -4.53 -52.99 50.19
CA PHE A 204 -4.10 -52.59 51.53
C PHE A 204 -5.27 -52.17 52.42
N PHE A 205 -6.17 -51.32 51.92
CA PHE A 205 -7.40 -50.95 52.64
C PHE A 205 -8.33 -52.13 52.83
N PHE A 206 -8.41 -53.05 51.86
CA PHE A 206 -9.20 -54.27 52.00
C PHE A 206 -8.64 -55.18 53.10
N ILE A 207 -7.32 -55.33 53.20
CA ILE A 207 -6.67 -56.12 54.26
C ILE A 207 -6.88 -55.45 55.63
N ILE A 208 -6.70 -54.14 55.73
CA ILE A 208 -6.98 -53.39 56.97
C ILE A 208 -8.44 -53.58 57.38
N TRP A 209 -9.37 -53.42 56.43
CA TRP A 209 -10.79 -53.62 56.67
C TRP A 209 -11.07 -55.06 57.12
N LEU A 210 -10.53 -56.08 56.46
CA LEU A 210 -10.73 -57.48 56.83
C LEU A 210 -10.16 -57.77 58.23
N SER A 211 -9.02 -57.18 58.57
CA SER A 211 -8.36 -57.35 59.86
C SER A 211 -9.13 -56.67 60.98
N ASP A 212 -9.56 -55.41 60.80
CA ASP A 212 -10.40 -54.69 61.76
C ASP A 212 -11.75 -55.37 61.91
N PHE A 213 -12.33 -55.84 60.80
CA PHE A 213 -13.55 -56.63 60.79
C PHE A 213 -13.42 -57.93 61.58
N SER A 214 -12.34 -58.68 61.38
CA SER A 214 -12.10 -59.94 62.10
C SER A 214 -11.86 -59.69 63.58
N TYR A 215 -11.01 -58.71 63.92
CA TYR A 215 -10.72 -58.33 65.30
C TYR A 215 -12.00 -57.91 66.04
N ARG A 216 -12.80 -57.03 65.43
CA ARG A 216 -14.01 -56.50 66.05
C ARG A 216 -15.17 -57.47 66.06
N ILE A 217 -15.30 -58.42 65.13
CA ILE A 217 -16.26 -59.53 65.26
C ILE A 217 -15.93 -60.40 66.47
N THR A 218 -14.64 -60.60 66.73
CA THR A 218 -14.19 -61.36 67.90
C THR A 218 -14.51 -60.64 69.22
N ASP A 219 -14.57 -59.30 69.21
CA ASP A 219 -14.90 -58.48 70.38
C ASP A 219 -16.41 -58.20 70.53
N THR A 220 -17.13 -57.92 69.44
CA THR A 220 -18.58 -57.61 69.44
C THR A 220 -19.46 -58.80 69.80
N THR A 221 -18.95 -60.04 69.68
CA THR A 221 -19.63 -61.23 70.23
C THR A 221 -19.68 -61.25 71.77
N ARG A 222 -18.99 -60.32 72.46
CA ARG A 222 -19.09 -60.12 73.92
C ARG A 222 -20.05 -59.00 74.36
N ASN A 223 -20.31 -57.97 73.55
CA ASN A 223 -21.15 -56.82 73.93
C ASN A 223 -22.10 -56.38 72.81
N ALA A 224 -23.40 -56.66 72.95
CA ALA A 224 -24.40 -56.33 71.93
C ALA A 224 -24.64 -54.82 71.71
N PHE A 225 -24.27 -53.96 72.67
CA PHE A 225 -24.49 -52.50 72.60
C PHE A 225 -23.45 -51.77 71.72
N GLU A 226 -22.29 -52.38 71.48
CA GLU A 226 -21.22 -51.82 70.62
C GLU A 226 -21.44 -52.13 69.13
N GLY A 227 -22.31 -53.09 68.81
CA GLY A 227 -22.58 -53.54 67.44
C GLY A 227 -23.26 -52.50 66.53
N THR A 228 -24.09 -51.61 67.09
CA THR A 228 -24.80 -50.56 66.32
C THR A 228 -23.88 -49.40 65.94
N TYR A 229 -23.03 -48.92 66.85
CA TYR A 229 -22.01 -47.90 66.55
C TYR A 229 -20.95 -48.41 65.57
N TYR A 230 -20.65 -49.71 65.62
CA TYR A 230 -19.74 -50.37 64.68
C TYR A 230 -20.31 -50.42 63.26
N LEU A 231 -21.62 -50.66 63.09
CA LEU A 231 -22.29 -50.63 61.79
C LEU A 231 -22.28 -49.23 61.16
N GLU A 232 -22.51 -48.17 61.95
CA GLU A 232 -22.40 -46.79 61.46
C GLU A 232 -20.95 -46.42 61.09
N TYR A 233 -19.97 -46.80 61.92
CA TYR A 233 -18.54 -46.58 61.62
C TYR A 233 -18.09 -47.31 60.34
N LEU A 234 -18.51 -48.56 60.15
CA LEU A 234 -18.30 -49.32 58.92
C LEU A 234 -18.90 -48.59 57.70
N TYR A 235 -20.12 -48.08 57.82
CA TYR A 235 -20.85 -47.47 56.71
C TYR A 235 -20.26 -46.11 56.30
N PHE A 236 -19.90 -45.25 57.26
CA PHE A 236 -19.40 -43.91 56.98
C PHE A 236 -17.91 -43.86 56.61
N TYR A 237 -17.05 -44.68 57.21
CA TYR A 237 -15.60 -44.58 57.03
C TYR A 237 -15.01 -45.69 56.16
N HIS A 238 -15.44 -46.93 56.34
CA HIS A 238 -14.82 -48.06 55.64
C HIS A 238 -15.35 -48.25 54.22
N ILE A 239 -16.65 -48.08 53.99
CA ILE A 239 -17.25 -48.25 52.66
C ILE A 239 -16.60 -47.31 51.61
N PRO A 240 -16.45 -45.99 51.84
CA PRO A 240 -15.77 -45.12 50.86
C PRO A 240 -14.28 -45.46 50.67
N SER A 241 -13.59 -45.82 51.75
CA SER A 241 -12.14 -46.13 51.73
C SER A 241 -11.78 -47.40 50.94
N VAL A 242 -12.73 -48.33 50.80
CA VAL A 242 -12.55 -49.55 49.99
C VAL A 242 -13.18 -49.40 48.60
N LEU A 243 -14.37 -48.81 48.50
CA LEU A 243 -15.08 -48.68 47.22
C LEU A 243 -14.41 -47.71 46.25
N ILE A 244 -13.90 -46.56 46.71
CA ILE A 244 -13.30 -45.56 45.81
C ILE A 244 -12.00 -46.10 45.17
N PRO A 245 -11.01 -46.61 45.93
CA PRO A 245 -9.84 -47.26 45.34
C PRO A 245 -10.20 -48.49 44.51
N GLY A 246 -11.18 -49.29 44.96
CA GLY A 246 -11.69 -50.46 44.23
C GLY A 246 -12.29 -50.09 42.87
N TYR A 247 -13.05 -49.00 42.78
CA TYR A 247 -13.60 -48.49 41.52
C TYR A 247 -12.51 -48.02 40.55
N PHE A 248 -11.50 -47.27 41.02
CA PHE A 248 -10.37 -46.86 40.20
C PHE A 248 -9.54 -48.05 39.72
N ALA A 249 -9.33 -49.05 40.58
CA ALA A 249 -8.69 -50.31 40.21
C ALA A 249 -9.50 -51.06 39.14
N TYR A 250 -10.82 -51.17 39.30
CA TYR A 250 -11.73 -51.80 38.35
C TYR A 250 -11.73 -51.08 36.99
N GLN A 251 -11.88 -49.75 36.97
CA GLN A 251 -11.85 -48.95 35.73
C GLN A 251 -10.52 -49.11 34.98
N ARG A 252 -9.41 -49.19 35.71
CA ARG A 252 -8.08 -49.38 35.14
C ARG A 252 -7.90 -50.79 34.57
N ILE A 253 -8.42 -51.82 35.25
CA ILE A 253 -8.42 -53.20 34.73
C ILE A 253 -9.30 -53.31 33.48
N LYS A 254 -10.48 -52.69 33.49
CA LYS A 254 -11.42 -52.72 32.35
C LYS A 254 -10.87 -52.03 31.11
N LYS A 255 -10.13 -50.94 31.28
CA LYS A 255 -9.46 -50.19 30.18
C LYS A 255 -8.00 -50.61 29.98
N TYR A 256 -7.55 -51.69 30.64
CA TYR A 256 -6.16 -52.15 30.54
C TYR A 256 -5.89 -52.71 29.14
N LYS A 257 -4.83 -52.22 28.51
CA LYS A 257 -4.28 -52.79 27.28
C LYS A 257 -3.02 -53.56 27.62
N THR A 258 -2.92 -54.79 27.14
CA THR A 258 -1.71 -55.61 27.32
C THR A 258 -0.54 -55.00 26.55
N LYS A 259 0.69 -55.38 26.91
CA LYS A 259 1.89 -54.94 26.19
C LYS A 259 1.80 -55.28 24.69
N ALA A 260 1.35 -56.49 24.36
CA ALA A 260 1.13 -56.92 22.98
C ALA A 260 0.09 -56.05 22.23
N GLN A 261 -1.02 -55.67 22.88
CA GLN A 261 -2.02 -54.77 22.27
C GLN A 261 -1.46 -53.36 22.05
N ILE A 262 -0.65 -52.84 22.98
CA ILE A 262 0.00 -51.53 22.84
C ILE A 262 1.06 -51.56 21.74
N GLU A 263 1.82 -52.66 21.61
CA GLU A 263 2.76 -52.86 20.50
C GLU A 263 2.05 -52.88 19.14
N ILE A 264 0.89 -53.55 19.03
CA ILE A 264 0.08 -53.54 17.79
C ILE A 264 -0.41 -52.14 17.46
N ILE A 265 -0.93 -51.40 18.46
CA ILE A 265 -1.41 -50.01 18.27
C ILE A 265 -0.27 -49.08 17.87
N ASN A 266 0.89 -49.18 18.50
CA ASN A 266 2.03 -48.34 18.15
C ASN A 266 2.56 -48.68 16.76
N LYS A 267 2.59 -49.97 16.37
CA LYS A 267 2.91 -50.39 15.00
C LYS A 267 1.92 -49.84 13.99
N SER A 268 0.61 -49.84 14.29
CA SER A 268 -0.39 -49.26 13.38
C SER A 268 -0.27 -47.74 13.29
N LEU A 269 0.00 -47.04 14.40
CA LEU A 269 0.24 -45.58 14.41
C LEU A 269 1.46 -45.18 13.58
N ILE A 270 2.55 -45.96 13.68
CA ILE A 270 3.75 -45.77 12.85
C ILE A 270 3.40 -46.00 11.38
N ALA A 271 2.73 -47.10 11.05
CA ALA A 271 2.35 -47.41 9.67
C ALA A 271 1.39 -46.36 9.07
N GLU A 272 0.44 -45.85 9.84
CA GLU A 272 -0.44 -44.75 9.43
C GLU A 272 0.34 -43.46 9.19
N HIS A 273 1.26 -43.11 10.08
CA HIS A 273 2.10 -41.91 9.92
C HIS A 273 3.02 -42.03 8.70
N GLU A 274 3.65 -43.19 8.49
CA GLU A 274 4.44 -43.46 7.28
C GLU A 274 3.59 -43.39 6.01
N ALA A 275 2.34 -43.88 6.04
CA ALA A 275 1.43 -43.79 4.91
C ALA A 275 0.97 -42.35 4.62
N GLU A 276 0.71 -41.56 5.66
CA GLU A 276 0.41 -40.12 5.53
C GLU A 276 1.61 -39.34 4.97
N LEU A 277 2.82 -39.64 5.47
CA LEU A 277 4.06 -39.02 5.02
C LEU A 277 4.35 -39.33 3.54
N ARG A 278 4.20 -40.59 3.11
CA ARG A 278 4.34 -40.98 1.70
C ARG A 278 3.34 -40.26 0.79
N LYS A 279 2.07 -40.13 1.21
CA LYS A 279 1.06 -39.40 0.42
C LYS A 279 1.39 -37.92 0.26
N GLU A 280 1.88 -37.27 1.32
CA GLU A 280 2.29 -35.86 1.24
C GLU A 280 3.58 -35.69 0.42
N GLU A 281 4.52 -36.62 0.51
CA GLU A 281 5.70 -36.66 -0.36
C GLU A 281 5.34 -36.84 -1.84
N GLU A 282 4.41 -37.75 -2.15
CA GLU A 282 3.89 -37.96 -3.52
C GLU A 282 3.22 -36.70 -4.06
N LYS A 283 2.33 -36.06 -3.26
CA LYS A 283 1.71 -34.78 -3.64
C LYS A 283 2.74 -33.69 -3.87
N TYR A 284 3.72 -33.57 -2.96
CA TYR A 284 4.79 -32.59 -3.09
C TYR A 284 5.60 -32.82 -4.36
N GLN A 285 5.91 -34.08 -4.70
CA GLN A 285 6.64 -34.41 -5.91
C GLN A 285 5.84 -34.03 -7.17
N ILE A 286 4.53 -34.31 -7.21
CA ILE A 286 3.66 -33.89 -8.33
C ILE A 286 3.69 -32.36 -8.50
N LEU A 287 3.52 -31.61 -7.39
CA LEU A 287 3.57 -30.15 -7.43
C LEU A 287 4.95 -29.63 -7.86
N LEU A 288 6.02 -30.29 -7.44
CA LEU A 288 7.38 -29.95 -7.84
C LEU A 288 7.63 -30.22 -9.32
N ASP A 289 7.12 -31.33 -9.85
CA ASP A 289 7.23 -31.67 -11.27
C ASP A 289 6.44 -30.70 -12.14
N GLU A 290 5.21 -30.34 -11.74
CA GLU A 290 4.42 -29.30 -12.41
C GLU A 290 5.12 -27.93 -12.37
N TYR A 291 5.69 -27.55 -11.22
CA TYR A 291 6.47 -26.33 -11.07
C TYR A 291 7.67 -26.33 -12.02
N ASN A 292 8.44 -27.42 -12.05
CA ASN A 292 9.61 -27.54 -12.90
C ASN A 292 9.26 -27.48 -14.40
N GLN A 293 8.14 -28.08 -14.81
CA GLN A 293 7.65 -27.99 -16.19
C GLN A 293 7.28 -26.55 -16.56
N LYS A 294 6.51 -25.88 -15.71
CA LYS A 294 6.13 -24.47 -15.92
C LYS A 294 7.34 -23.54 -15.91
N HIS A 295 8.30 -23.78 -15.01
CA HIS A 295 9.54 -23.02 -14.93
C HIS A 295 10.38 -23.15 -16.20
N LYS A 296 10.62 -24.39 -16.67
CA LYS A 296 11.34 -24.65 -17.94
C LYS A 296 10.65 -24.01 -19.14
N ALA A 297 9.32 -24.11 -19.22
CA ALA A 297 8.56 -23.47 -20.29
C ALA A 297 8.70 -21.94 -20.26
N ASN A 298 8.79 -21.35 -19.05
CA ASN A 298 9.01 -19.91 -18.89
C ASN A 298 10.44 -19.51 -19.28
N GLU A 299 11.45 -20.27 -18.87
CA GLU A 299 12.85 -20.06 -19.29
C GLU A 299 13.01 -20.16 -20.81
N GLU A 300 12.35 -21.12 -21.45
CA GLU A 300 12.37 -21.26 -22.91
C GLU A 300 11.72 -20.06 -23.60
N LYS A 301 10.60 -19.53 -23.06
CA LYS A 301 9.98 -18.30 -23.58
C LYS A 301 10.92 -17.10 -23.44
N ILE A 302 11.58 -16.93 -22.29
CA ILE A 302 12.55 -15.85 -22.06
C ILE A 302 13.69 -15.96 -23.07
N ARG A 303 14.23 -17.17 -23.24
CA ARG A 303 15.32 -17.42 -24.19
C ARG A 303 14.91 -17.11 -25.62
N LYS A 304 13.76 -17.61 -26.09
CA LYS A 304 13.24 -17.31 -27.43
C LYS A 304 13.04 -15.82 -27.65
N LYS A 305 12.54 -15.10 -26.65
CA LYS A 305 12.39 -13.65 -26.72
C LYS A 305 13.73 -12.93 -26.84
N ALA A 306 14.75 -13.37 -26.08
CA ALA A 306 16.10 -12.84 -26.20
C ALA A 306 16.70 -13.12 -27.59
N GLU A 307 16.54 -14.33 -28.12
CA GLU A 307 16.98 -14.69 -29.48
C GLU A 307 16.30 -13.81 -30.55
N ILE A 308 15.01 -13.51 -30.41
CA ILE A 308 14.29 -12.60 -31.32
C ILE A 308 14.82 -11.16 -31.23
N VAL A 309 15.13 -10.67 -30.03
CA VAL A 309 15.71 -9.33 -29.81
C VAL A 309 17.09 -9.24 -30.48
N GLU A 310 17.96 -10.22 -30.24
CA GLU A 310 19.29 -10.26 -30.84
C GLU A 310 19.21 -10.39 -32.36
N LEU A 311 18.33 -11.24 -32.88
CA LEU A 311 18.09 -11.35 -34.32
C LEU A 311 17.67 -10.00 -34.92
N ALA A 312 16.67 -9.34 -34.34
CA ALA A 312 16.18 -8.05 -34.83
C ALA A 312 17.29 -6.99 -34.81
N LYS A 313 18.08 -6.90 -33.73
CA LYS A 313 19.22 -5.98 -33.62
C LYS A 313 20.31 -6.27 -34.65
N SER A 314 20.56 -7.53 -34.95
CA SER A 314 21.54 -7.92 -35.96
C SER A 314 21.08 -7.66 -37.39
N GLU A 315 19.78 -7.83 -37.67
CA GLU A 315 19.20 -7.59 -38.99
C GLU A 315 19.00 -6.10 -39.29
N TYR A 316 18.71 -5.28 -38.26
CA TYR A 316 18.32 -3.88 -38.41
C TYR A 316 18.99 -2.97 -37.37
N PRO A 317 20.33 -2.91 -37.31
CA PRO A 317 21.04 -2.12 -36.29
C PRO A 317 20.73 -0.62 -36.40
N GLU A 318 20.67 -0.09 -37.62
CA GLU A 318 20.38 1.32 -37.90
C GLU A 318 19.01 1.75 -37.38
N TYR A 319 17.99 0.89 -37.51
CA TYR A 319 16.68 1.13 -36.93
C TYR A 319 16.72 1.31 -35.41
N PHE A 320 17.50 0.51 -34.68
CA PHE A 320 17.60 0.64 -33.22
C PHE A 320 18.37 1.89 -32.81
N GLU A 321 19.47 2.21 -33.50
CA GLU A 321 20.24 3.43 -33.27
C GLU A 321 19.37 4.67 -33.53
N PHE A 322 18.70 4.72 -34.68
CA PHE A 322 17.76 5.78 -35.03
C PHE A 322 16.64 5.92 -33.99
N ARG A 323 16.04 4.81 -33.58
CA ARG A 323 14.99 4.82 -32.56
C ARG A 323 15.48 5.36 -31.21
N GLU A 324 16.70 5.03 -30.79
CA GLU A 324 17.30 5.60 -29.58
C GLU A 324 17.56 7.10 -29.71
N GLU A 325 18.02 7.57 -30.87
CA GLU A 325 18.19 9.00 -31.14
C GLU A 325 16.87 9.76 -31.08
N VAL A 326 15.82 9.21 -31.69
CA VAL A 326 14.47 9.79 -31.64
C VAL A 326 13.98 9.88 -30.19
N LEU A 327 14.14 8.82 -29.40
CA LEU A 327 13.74 8.82 -27.98
C LEU A 327 14.50 9.89 -27.17
N LYS A 328 15.78 10.13 -27.47
CA LYS A 328 16.56 11.23 -26.87
C LYS A 328 16.00 12.60 -27.30
N GLN A 329 15.64 12.78 -28.57
CA GLN A 329 15.07 14.04 -29.07
C GLN A 329 13.72 14.37 -28.44
N LEU A 330 12.89 13.36 -28.17
CA LEU A 330 11.58 13.49 -27.52
C LEU A 330 11.64 13.43 -25.98
N SER A 331 12.83 13.40 -25.38
CA SER A 331 12.98 13.31 -23.94
C SER A 331 12.55 14.61 -23.22
N PRO A 332 11.99 14.53 -22.00
CA PRO A 332 11.59 15.71 -21.23
C PRO A 332 12.71 16.72 -20.99
N GLU A 333 13.97 16.26 -20.93
CA GLU A 333 15.14 17.11 -20.71
C GLU A 333 15.38 18.09 -21.87
N LYS A 334 15.20 17.63 -23.12
CA LYS A 334 15.27 18.48 -24.32
C LYS A 334 14.22 19.59 -24.34
N PHE A 335 13.04 19.35 -23.77
CA PHE A 335 11.99 20.36 -23.69
C PHE A 335 12.22 21.37 -22.54
N LYS A 336 12.94 20.97 -21.48
CA LYS A 336 13.29 21.83 -20.33
C LYS A 336 14.49 22.74 -20.57
N LEU A 337 15.49 22.31 -21.35
CA LEU A 337 16.79 22.99 -21.48
C LEU A 337 16.79 24.38 -22.15
N ASN A 338 15.65 24.87 -22.64
CA ASN A 338 15.52 26.20 -23.25
C ASN A 338 14.47 27.07 -22.53
N SER A 339 14.25 26.86 -21.23
CA SER A 339 13.48 27.75 -20.35
C SER A 339 14.26 29.02 -20.03
#